data_AF-A0A328BS50-F1
#
_entry.id   AF-A0A328BS50-F1
#
_cell.length_a   1.000
_cell.length_b   1.000
_cell.length_c   1.000
_cell.angle_alpha   90.00
_cell.angle_beta   90.00
_cell.angle_gamma   90.00
#
_symmetry.space_group_name_H-M   'P 1'
#
loop_
_entity.id
_entity.type
_entity.pdbx_description
1 polymer ?
#
loop_
_entity_poly.entity_id
_entity_poly.type
_entity_poly.pdbx_seq_one_letter_code
_entity_poly.pdbx_strand_id
1 'polypeptide(L)'
;MKTLLLPSLLLVGVSALAQSAIYQGLPVIKAHALRADYRLGREWVNGNWRIAPEASPDVLTLSLHAAKETVVFRTDQDSVRYTLKPGDVQRFYVRLDDGRYALTELRATAFAAEPLRFERPRPATPYAFRYETGPGNAYLAQLREQYHLDAVVQGAADDTERALRLLHWVHQRWRHDGSNEPAKKDAISILEEAQTGKQFRCVEYGIVATACLNAYGLKSRVLGLKTRDVETTESGAGHVLLETWLPDRQKWAMLDGQWDVMPVLRGTPLNAVEFQQAIARNYQDLEIRSLSGASKMGYVGWIAPYLYYMDVKFDNREGLGLERARVGDKVSLMLVPAGAKEPTIFQVKNPINYCLYTRSLAAFYAKPE
;
A
#
# COMPACT_ATOMS: atom_id res chain seq x y z
N MET A 1 -73.50 4.70 28.59
CA MET A 1 -73.52 3.42 27.83
C MET A 1 -72.59 3.54 26.63
N LYS A 2 -71.53 2.73 26.66
CA LYS A 2 -70.73 2.18 25.53
C LYS A 2 -70.05 3.16 24.56
N THR A 3 -68.82 3.53 24.92
CA THR A 3 -67.68 3.75 24.03
C THR A 3 -67.52 2.58 23.05
N LEU A 4 -67.57 2.84 21.74
CA LEU A 4 -67.08 1.90 20.72
C LEU A 4 -65.71 2.40 20.21
N LEU A 5 -64.67 1.68 20.60
CA LEU A 5 -63.33 1.75 20.03
C LEU A 5 -63.35 1.07 18.65
N LEU A 6 -63.00 1.81 17.59
CA LEU A 6 -62.59 1.22 16.31
C LEU A 6 -61.20 0.59 16.49
N PRO A 7 -60.96 -0.67 16.05
CA PRO A 7 -59.61 -1.18 15.94
C PRO A 7 -58.99 -0.66 14.64
N SER A 8 -57.97 0.18 14.77
CA SER A 8 -57.05 0.53 13.70
C SER A 8 -56.28 -0.73 13.30
N LEU A 9 -56.62 -1.31 12.14
CA LEU A 9 -55.88 -2.42 11.56
C LEU A 9 -54.54 -1.88 11.04
N LEU A 10 -53.48 -1.96 11.84
CA LEU A 10 -52.11 -1.75 11.36
C LEU A 10 -51.76 -2.90 10.42
N LEU A 11 -51.84 -2.65 9.11
CA LEU A 11 -51.24 -3.50 8.10
C LEU A 11 -49.71 -3.36 8.22
N VAL A 12 -49.10 -4.22 9.03
CA VAL A 12 -47.64 -4.40 9.00
C VAL A 12 -47.31 -5.03 7.67
N GLY A 13 -46.79 -4.23 6.73
CA GLY A 13 -46.27 -4.71 5.47
C GLY A 13 -45.14 -5.70 5.72
N VAL A 14 -45.43 -6.99 5.59
CA VAL A 14 -44.42 -8.03 5.51
C VAL A 14 -43.76 -7.87 4.14
N SER A 15 -42.63 -7.18 4.08
CA SER A 15 -41.75 -7.24 2.93
C SER A 15 -41.27 -8.69 2.81
N ALA A 16 -41.82 -9.42 1.84
CA ALA A 16 -41.39 -10.76 1.47
C ALA A 16 -39.91 -10.71 1.05
N LEU A 17 -39.00 -11.05 1.98
CA LEU A 17 -37.64 -11.40 1.63
C LEU A 17 -37.73 -12.67 0.78
N ALA A 18 -37.33 -12.61 -0.48
CA ALA A 18 -37.21 -13.78 -1.32
C ALA A 18 -36.39 -14.84 -0.57
N GLN A 19 -36.99 -15.98 -0.25
CA GLN A 19 -36.28 -17.09 0.37
C GLN A 19 -35.22 -17.56 -0.64
N SER A 20 -33.95 -17.35 -0.30
CA SER A 20 -32.82 -17.93 -1.02
C SER A 20 -33.05 -19.44 -1.12
N ALA A 21 -32.88 -20.02 -2.31
CA ALA A 21 -32.96 -21.46 -2.49
C ALA A 21 -32.02 -22.17 -1.50
N ILE A 22 -32.43 -23.32 -0.98
CA ILE A 22 -31.64 -24.08 0.00
C ILE A 22 -31.21 -25.40 -0.62
N TYR A 23 -29.93 -25.76 -0.46
CA TYR A 23 -29.37 -27.06 -0.83
C TYR A 23 -28.56 -27.60 0.35
N GLN A 24 -28.85 -28.83 0.76
CA GLN A 24 -28.24 -29.48 1.93
C GLN A 24 -28.24 -28.59 3.20
N GLY A 25 -29.32 -27.84 3.41
CA GLY A 25 -29.49 -26.96 4.57
C GLY A 25 -28.74 -25.63 4.52
N LEU A 26 -28.05 -25.31 3.41
CA LEU A 26 -27.33 -24.04 3.22
C LEU A 26 -27.96 -23.19 2.10
N PRO A 27 -27.84 -21.85 2.17
CA PRO A 27 -28.28 -20.96 1.09
C PRO A 27 -27.58 -21.27 -0.23
N VAL A 28 -28.27 -21.05 -1.34
CA VAL A 28 -27.77 -21.22 -2.71
C VAL A 28 -27.90 -19.91 -3.45
N ILE A 29 -26.80 -19.49 -4.08
CA ILE A 29 -26.79 -18.45 -5.11
C ILE A 29 -26.38 -19.07 -6.44
N LYS A 30 -26.68 -18.41 -7.57
CA LYS A 30 -26.38 -18.93 -8.91
C LYS A 30 -25.23 -18.18 -9.57
N ALA A 31 -24.54 -18.78 -10.53
CA ALA A 31 -23.53 -18.12 -11.35
C ALA A 31 -23.46 -18.74 -12.75
N HIS A 32 -23.24 -17.92 -13.78
CA HIS A 32 -22.90 -18.41 -15.12
C HIS A 32 -21.38 -18.61 -15.25
N ALA A 33 -20.59 -17.69 -14.70
CA ALA A 33 -19.13 -17.76 -14.69
C ALA A 33 -18.55 -18.30 -13.37
N LEU A 34 -17.36 -18.89 -13.44
CA LEU A 34 -16.55 -19.28 -12.28
C LEU A 34 -15.87 -18.08 -11.59
N ARG A 35 -16.41 -16.87 -11.73
CA ARG A 35 -15.84 -15.65 -11.15
C ARG A 35 -16.84 -15.01 -10.22
N ALA A 36 -16.34 -14.53 -9.09
CA ALA A 36 -17.11 -13.74 -8.16
C ALA A 36 -16.33 -12.51 -7.69
N ASP A 37 -17.10 -11.50 -7.32
CA ASP A 37 -16.63 -10.35 -6.58
C ASP A 37 -17.04 -10.49 -5.12
N TYR A 38 -16.34 -9.80 -4.25
CA TYR A 38 -16.83 -9.59 -2.90
C TYR A 38 -16.61 -8.16 -2.45
N ARG A 39 -17.45 -7.71 -1.52
CA ARG A 39 -17.33 -6.40 -0.88
C ARG A 39 -17.14 -6.59 0.62
N LEU A 40 -16.11 -5.95 1.16
CA LEU A 40 -15.87 -5.80 2.60
C LEU A 40 -16.14 -4.35 2.99
N GLY A 41 -17.09 -4.13 3.89
CA GLY A 41 -17.50 -2.79 4.27
C GLY A 41 -18.01 -2.00 3.06
N ARG A 42 -17.28 -0.99 2.59
CA ARG A 42 -17.63 -0.20 1.39
C ARG A 42 -16.80 -0.54 0.15
N GLU A 43 -15.79 -1.39 0.28
CA GLU A 43 -14.77 -1.60 -0.74
C GLU A 43 -14.99 -2.92 -1.49
N TRP A 44 -15.12 -2.83 -2.82
CA TRP A 44 -15.24 -4.00 -3.69
C TRP A 44 -13.88 -4.55 -4.07
N VAL A 45 -13.76 -5.88 -4.01
CA VAL A 45 -12.68 -6.66 -4.59
C VAL A 45 -13.28 -7.41 -5.79
N ASN A 46 -12.96 -6.92 -6.99
CA ASN A 46 -13.57 -7.42 -8.23
C ASN A 46 -12.66 -8.44 -8.93
N GLY A 47 -13.26 -9.51 -9.46
CA GLY A 47 -12.62 -10.47 -10.37
C GLY A 47 -11.53 -11.36 -9.77
N ASN A 48 -11.22 -11.22 -8.48
CA ASN A 48 -10.12 -11.93 -7.83
C ASN A 48 -10.52 -13.31 -7.29
N TRP A 49 -11.81 -13.63 -7.18
CA TRP A 49 -12.25 -14.93 -6.68
C TRP A 49 -12.65 -15.85 -7.84
N ARG A 50 -11.97 -17.00 -7.94
CA ARG A 50 -12.39 -18.12 -8.79
C ARG A 50 -13.21 -19.08 -7.95
N ILE A 51 -14.48 -19.24 -8.31
CA ILE A 51 -15.36 -20.24 -7.71
C ILE A 51 -14.83 -21.62 -8.09
N ALA A 52 -14.50 -22.46 -7.11
CA ALA A 52 -13.89 -23.76 -7.33
C ALA A 52 -14.80 -24.90 -6.84
N PRO A 53 -15.69 -25.45 -7.69
CA PRO A 53 -16.51 -26.62 -7.35
C PRO A 53 -15.69 -27.86 -6.95
N GLU A 54 -14.45 -27.95 -7.42
CA GLU A 54 -13.51 -29.00 -7.05
C GLU A 54 -12.95 -28.87 -5.62
N ALA A 55 -13.07 -27.69 -4.99
CA ALA A 55 -12.69 -27.46 -3.60
C ALA A 55 -13.93 -27.50 -2.70
N SER A 56 -13.91 -28.34 -1.67
CA SER A 56 -15.05 -28.51 -0.76
C SER A 56 -14.57 -28.55 0.71
N PRO A 57 -14.61 -27.41 1.44
CA PRO A 57 -15.05 -26.09 0.99
C PRO A 57 -14.00 -25.34 0.14
N ASP A 58 -14.50 -24.48 -0.75
CA ASP A 58 -13.77 -23.39 -1.41
C ASP A 58 -13.70 -22.18 -0.45
N VAL A 59 -12.55 -21.97 0.19
CA VAL A 59 -12.41 -21.08 1.36
C VAL A 59 -11.88 -19.69 1.00
N LEU A 60 -12.74 -18.68 1.04
CA LEU A 60 -12.37 -17.27 0.96
C LEU A 60 -12.07 -16.72 2.36
N THR A 61 -10.79 -16.44 2.64
CA THR A 61 -10.38 -15.76 3.88
C THR A 61 -10.58 -14.25 3.75
N LEU A 62 -11.25 -13.64 4.73
CA LEU A 62 -11.60 -12.23 4.77
C LEU A 62 -10.95 -11.57 5.98
N SER A 63 -9.97 -10.68 5.75
CA SER A 63 -9.33 -9.89 6.80
C SER A 63 -10.19 -8.67 7.13
N LEU A 64 -10.89 -8.71 8.26
CA LEU A 64 -11.76 -7.62 8.72
C LEU A 64 -10.97 -6.56 9.47
N HIS A 65 -11.20 -5.30 9.13
CA HIS A 65 -10.58 -4.13 9.75
C HIS A 65 -11.46 -3.46 10.81
N ALA A 66 -12.70 -3.91 10.97
CA ALA A 66 -13.62 -3.53 12.04
C ALA A 66 -14.12 -4.75 12.83
N ALA A 67 -14.65 -4.50 14.04
CA ALA A 67 -15.19 -5.54 14.91
C ALA A 67 -16.36 -6.32 14.28
N LYS A 68 -17.10 -5.68 13.36
CA LYS A 68 -18.09 -6.31 12.50
C LYS A 68 -18.04 -5.65 11.13
N GLU A 69 -18.17 -6.42 10.07
CA GLU A 69 -18.26 -5.90 8.71
C GLU A 69 -19.37 -6.56 7.93
N THR A 70 -20.01 -5.77 7.06
CA THR A 70 -20.92 -6.33 6.07
C THR A 70 -20.11 -6.88 4.91
N VAL A 71 -20.29 -8.16 4.64
CA VAL A 71 -19.71 -8.86 3.51
C VAL A 71 -20.81 -9.11 2.49
N VAL A 72 -20.54 -8.78 1.23
CA VAL A 72 -21.38 -9.21 0.11
C VAL A 72 -20.53 -10.03 -0.83
N PHE A 73 -20.95 -11.26 -1.10
CA PHE A 73 -20.37 -12.08 -2.15
C PHE A 73 -21.32 -12.02 -3.35
N ARG A 74 -20.80 -11.71 -4.53
CA ARG A 74 -21.60 -11.45 -5.73
C ARG A 74 -21.04 -12.24 -6.91
N THR A 75 -21.91 -12.95 -7.58
CA THR A 75 -21.66 -13.59 -8.87
C THR A 75 -22.21 -12.69 -9.98
N ASP A 76 -22.10 -13.12 -11.23
CA ASP A 76 -22.73 -12.47 -12.37
C ASP A 76 -24.27 -12.58 -12.38
N GLN A 77 -24.86 -13.44 -11.53
CA GLN A 77 -26.29 -13.69 -11.51
C GLN A 77 -26.98 -13.33 -10.18
N ASP A 78 -26.28 -13.45 -9.05
CA ASP A 78 -26.88 -13.37 -7.73
C ASP A 78 -25.89 -12.88 -6.66
N SER A 79 -26.34 -12.69 -5.43
CA SER A 79 -25.49 -12.29 -4.33
C SER A 79 -26.00 -12.79 -2.98
N VAL A 80 -25.08 -12.92 -2.03
CA VAL A 80 -25.41 -13.17 -0.63
C VAL A 80 -24.74 -12.13 0.26
N ARG A 81 -25.42 -11.76 1.35
CA ARG A 81 -24.95 -10.77 2.31
C ARG A 81 -24.90 -11.35 3.71
N TYR A 82 -23.80 -11.11 4.40
CA TYR A 82 -23.61 -11.46 5.81
C TYR A 82 -23.03 -10.29 6.59
N THR A 83 -23.25 -10.26 7.89
CA THR A 83 -22.51 -9.40 8.81
C THR A 83 -21.62 -10.29 9.66
N LEU A 84 -20.32 -10.24 9.40
CA LEU A 84 -19.33 -11.14 10.01
C LEU A 84 -18.48 -10.39 11.04
N LYS A 85 -17.99 -11.13 12.03
CA LYS A 85 -16.98 -10.73 13.01
C LYS A 85 -15.75 -11.64 12.86
N PRO A 86 -14.56 -11.21 13.33
CA PRO A 86 -13.41 -12.11 13.39
C PRO A 86 -13.74 -13.44 14.10
N GLY A 87 -13.40 -14.56 13.46
CA GLY A 87 -13.72 -15.91 13.92
C GLY A 87 -15.01 -16.48 13.34
N ASP A 88 -15.88 -15.66 12.75
CA ASP A 88 -17.10 -16.17 12.10
C ASP A 88 -16.73 -16.97 10.84
N VAL A 89 -17.48 -18.05 10.63
CA VAL A 89 -17.44 -18.88 9.43
C VAL A 89 -18.85 -18.97 8.87
N GLN A 90 -19.00 -18.66 7.58
CA GLN A 90 -20.28 -18.73 6.90
C GLN A 90 -20.16 -19.54 5.62
N ARG A 91 -21.09 -20.47 5.42
CA ARG A 91 -21.12 -21.34 4.23
C ARG A 91 -22.38 -21.11 3.42
N PHE A 92 -22.24 -21.26 2.11
CA PHE A 92 -23.32 -21.27 1.13
C PHE A 92 -22.86 -22.03 -0.11
N TYR A 93 -23.79 -22.38 -0.98
CA TYR A 93 -23.46 -22.98 -2.26
C TYR A 93 -23.56 -21.97 -3.40
N VAL A 94 -22.64 -22.07 -4.35
CA VAL A 94 -22.81 -21.50 -5.68
C VAL A 94 -23.21 -22.61 -6.64
N ARG A 95 -24.39 -22.48 -7.25
CA ARG A 95 -24.87 -23.39 -8.31
C ARG A 95 -24.48 -22.83 -9.68
N LEU A 96 -23.80 -23.66 -10.47
CA LEU A 96 -23.41 -23.34 -11.85
C LEU A 96 -24.48 -23.80 -12.85
N ASP A 97 -24.43 -23.25 -14.07
CA ASP A 97 -25.35 -23.61 -15.16
C ASP A 97 -25.30 -25.10 -15.53
N ASP A 98 -24.12 -25.72 -15.41
CA ASP A 98 -23.93 -27.16 -15.66
C ASP A 98 -24.48 -28.07 -14.53
N GLY A 99 -25.09 -27.46 -13.50
CA GLY A 99 -25.71 -28.16 -12.38
C GLY A 99 -24.77 -28.49 -11.23
N ARG A 100 -23.46 -28.24 -11.35
CA ARG A 100 -22.52 -28.42 -10.24
C ARG A 100 -22.76 -27.39 -9.13
N TYR A 101 -22.43 -27.80 -7.92
CA TYR A 101 -22.46 -26.96 -6.73
C TYR A 101 -21.03 -26.79 -6.20
N ALA A 102 -20.61 -25.56 -5.95
CA ALA A 102 -19.41 -25.25 -5.18
C ALA A 102 -19.80 -24.92 -3.74
N LEU A 103 -19.28 -25.64 -2.76
CA LEU A 103 -19.45 -25.29 -1.35
C LEU A 103 -18.46 -24.18 -1.02
N THR A 104 -18.95 -22.94 -0.89
CA THR A 104 -18.10 -21.79 -0.58
C THR A 104 -18.15 -21.47 0.92
N GLU A 105 -16.98 -21.23 1.50
CA GLU A 105 -16.82 -20.82 2.90
C GLU A 105 -16.20 -19.43 2.97
N LEU A 106 -16.89 -18.49 3.63
CA LEU A 106 -16.31 -17.22 4.06
C LEU A 106 -15.73 -17.41 5.45
N ARG A 107 -14.43 -17.21 5.60
CA ARG A 107 -13.73 -17.28 6.87
C ARG A 107 -13.23 -15.90 7.27
N ALA A 108 -13.87 -15.29 8.27
CA ALA A 108 -13.50 -13.97 8.74
C ALA A 108 -12.38 -14.05 9.78
N THR A 109 -11.30 -13.31 9.56
CA THR A 109 -10.20 -13.12 10.51
C THR A 109 -10.07 -11.64 10.85
N ALA A 110 -9.53 -11.32 12.03
CA ALA A 110 -9.16 -9.94 12.32
C ALA A 110 -7.92 -9.60 11.51
N PHE A 111 -7.93 -8.47 10.81
CA PHE A 111 -6.68 -7.88 10.33
C PHE A 111 -5.82 -7.54 11.55
N ALA A 112 -4.62 -8.13 11.61
CA ALA A 112 -3.69 -7.92 12.70
C ALA A 112 -2.35 -7.46 12.14
N ALA A 113 -1.90 -6.30 12.60
CA ALA A 113 -0.53 -5.83 12.44
C ALA A 113 0.03 -5.56 13.84
N GLU A 114 1.12 -6.23 14.19
CA GLU A 114 1.80 -5.96 15.46
C GLU A 114 2.53 -4.62 15.37
N PRO A 115 2.33 -3.68 16.30
CA PRO A 115 3.04 -2.41 16.26
C PRO A 115 4.52 -2.65 16.53
N LEU A 116 5.37 -2.24 15.58
CA LEU A 116 6.80 -2.38 15.71
C LEU A 116 7.33 -1.41 16.74
N ARG A 117 8.36 -1.86 17.46
CA ARG A 117 9.08 -1.06 18.44
C ARG A 117 10.46 -0.75 17.89
N PHE A 118 10.94 0.45 18.19
CA PHE A 118 12.29 0.92 17.85
C PHE A 118 12.90 1.54 19.11
N GLU A 119 14.21 1.70 19.12
CA GLU A 119 14.89 2.32 20.25
C GLU A 119 14.51 3.80 20.36
N ARG A 120 14.31 4.24 21.61
CA ARG A 120 14.04 5.66 21.91
C ARG A 120 15.24 6.51 21.50
N PRO A 121 15.04 7.82 21.27
CA PRO A 121 16.13 8.74 20.96
C PRO A 121 17.17 8.70 22.07
N ARG A 122 18.29 8.02 21.82
CA ARG A 122 19.53 8.23 22.55
C ARG A 122 20.38 9.15 21.68
N PRO A 123 21.21 10.05 22.25
CA PRO A 123 22.22 10.75 21.46
C PRO A 123 23.08 9.70 20.74
N ALA A 124 22.83 9.53 19.46
CA ALA A 124 23.64 8.72 18.56
C ALA A 124 24.43 9.71 17.71
N THR A 125 25.69 9.42 17.42
CA THR A 125 26.44 10.17 16.43
C THR A 125 25.63 10.12 15.12
N PRO A 126 25.19 11.26 14.57
CA PRO A 126 24.37 11.26 13.38
C PRO A 126 25.15 10.68 12.20
N TYR A 127 24.50 9.86 11.39
CA TYR A 127 25.06 9.43 10.12
C TYR A 127 25.08 10.61 9.15
N ALA A 128 26.16 10.75 8.39
CA ALA A 128 26.29 11.80 7.40
C ALA A 128 25.46 11.47 6.15
N PHE A 129 24.19 11.89 6.14
CA PHE A 129 23.35 11.87 4.95
C PHE A 129 23.65 13.06 4.05
N ARG A 130 23.72 12.84 2.74
CA ARG A 130 23.86 13.89 1.72
C ARG A 130 22.59 14.03 0.92
N TYR A 131 22.16 15.27 0.72
CA TYR A 131 21.03 15.67 -0.10
C TYR A 131 21.47 16.76 -1.08
N GLU A 132 20.57 17.13 -1.98
CA GLU A 132 20.75 18.28 -2.86
C GLU A 132 21.00 19.57 -2.06
N THR A 133 21.91 20.39 -2.57
CA THR A 133 22.25 21.71 -2.01
C THR A 133 21.96 22.79 -3.04
N GLY A 134 20.94 23.59 -2.78
CA GLY A 134 20.54 24.70 -3.63
C GLY A 134 19.96 24.27 -5.00
N PRO A 135 19.60 25.24 -5.85
CA PRO A 135 18.94 24.99 -7.14
C PRO A 135 19.90 24.59 -8.28
N GLY A 136 21.20 24.47 -8.02
CA GLY A 136 22.25 24.39 -9.05
C GLY A 136 22.45 23.03 -9.72
N ASN A 137 21.58 22.05 -9.46
CA ASN A 137 21.72 20.72 -10.06
C ASN A 137 21.20 20.72 -11.51
N ALA A 138 22.12 20.73 -12.48
CA ALA A 138 21.80 20.76 -13.91
C ALA A 138 20.95 19.58 -14.38
N TYR A 139 21.15 18.38 -13.80
CA TYR A 139 20.36 17.19 -14.13
C TYR A 139 18.90 17.36 -13.69
N LEU A 140 18.67 17.92 -12.49
CA LEU A 140 17.32 18.20 -12.00
C LEU A 140 16.64 19.35 -12.76
N ALA A 141 17.40 20.37 -13.13
CA ALA A 141 16.91 21.45 -13.99
C ALA A 141 16.45 20.90 -15.35
N GLN A 142 17.27 20.04 -15.97
CA GLN A 142 16.90 19.35 -17.21
C GLN A 142 15.64 18.49 -17.04
N LEU A 143 15.56 17.68 -15.98
CA LEU A 143 14.37 16.87 -15.69
C LEU A 143 13.10 17.73 -15.58
N ARG A 144 13.18 18.86 -14.87
CA ARG A 144 12.04 19.78 -14.67
C ARG A 144 11.58 20.40 -15.98
N GLU A 145 12.52 20.86 -16.81
CA GLU A 145 12.24 21.52 -18.08
C GLU A 145 11.72 20.53 -19.13
N GLN A 146 12.44 19.42 -19.36
CA GLN A 146 12.14 18.41 -20.39
C GLN A 146 10.76 17.79 -20.21
N TYR A 147 10.30 17.64 -18.96
CA TYR A 147 9.01 17.01 -18.65
C TYR A 147 7.93 18.00 -18.20
N HIS A 148 8.18 19.30 -18.37
CA HIS A 148 7.23 20.38 -18.07
C HIS A 148 6.60 20.28 -16.68
N LEU A 149 7.42 19.95 -15.68
CA LEU A 149 6.90 19.65 -14.34
C LEU A 149 6.23 20.86 -13.69
N ASP A 150 6.52 22.09 -14.14
CA ASP A 150 5.91 23.31 -13.60
C ASP A 150 4.39 23.32 -13.79
N ALA A 151 3.91 22.79 -14.92
CA ALA A 151 2.48 22.66 -15.19
C ALA A 151 1.83 21.63 -14.25
N VAL A 152 2.56 20.59 -13.84
CA VAL A 152 2.06 19.53 -12.94
C VAL A 152 1.74 20.10 -11.56
N VAL A 153 2.62 20.96 -11.05
CA VAL A 153 2.51 21.52 -9.70
C VAL A 153 1.75 22.85 -9.66
N GLN A 154 1.29 23.34 -10.80
CA GLN A 154 0.61 24.62 -10.90
C GLN A 154 -0.61 24.69 -9.98
N GLY A 155 -0.65 25.71 -9.13
CA GLY A 155 -1.74 25.95 -8.20
C GLY A 155 -1.72 25.08 -6.93
N ALA A 156 -0.66 24.29 -6.69
CA ALA A 156 -0.51 23.59 -5.42
C ALA A 156 -0.39 24.58 -4.25
N ALA A 157 -1.20 24.40 -3.22
CA ALA A 157 -1.28 25.31 -2.07
C ALA A 157 -0.13 25.13 -1.06
N ASP A 158 0.39 23.90 -0.93
CA ASP A 158 1.47 23.56 0.00
C ASP A 158 2.39 22.46 -0.57
N ASP A 159 3.43 22.10 0.19
CA ASP A 159 4.40 21.09 -0.22
C ASP A 159 3.77 19.68 -0.26
N THR A 160 2.73 19.43 0.53
CA THR A 160 1.98 18.16 0.53
C THR A 160 1.23 17.99 -0.79
N GLU A 161 0.53 19.03 -1.26
CA GLU A 161 -0.19 19.01 -2.53
C GLU A 161 0.78 18.94 -3.72
N ARG A 162 1.89 19.68 -3.65
CA ARG A 162 2.97 19.58 -4.66
C ARG A 162 3.47 18.15 -4.78
N ALA A 163 3.72 17.49 -3.65
CA ALA A 163 4.21 16.13 -3.62
C ALA A 163 3.19 15.13 -4.21
N LEU A 164 1.91 15.25 -3.85
CA LEU A 164 0.84 14.40 -4.40
C LEU A 164 0.68 14.56 -5.92
N ARG A 165 0.74 15.80 -6.43
CA ARG A 165 0.61 16.06 -7.87
C ARG A 165 1.77 15.46 -8.66
N LEU A 166 3.01 15.59 -8.17
CA LEU A 166 4.18 14.98 -8.80
C LEU A 166 4.12 13.45 -8.72
N LEU A 167 3.72 12.89 -7.57
CA LEU A 167 3.54 11.44 -7.39
C LEU A 167 2.53 10.89 -8.42
N HIS A 168 1.37 11.53 -8.53
CA HIS A 168 0.32 11.14 -9.44
C HIS A 168 0.76 11.26 -10.90
N TRP A 169 1.49 12.32 -11.24
CA TRP A 169 2.10 12.45 -12.55
C TRP A 169 3.00 11.23 -12.83
N VAL A 170 3.94 10.90 -11.96
CA VAL A 170 4.81 9.72 -12.15
C VAL A 170 4.00 8.42 -12.27
N HIS A 171 2.99 8.22 -11.43
CA HIS A 171 2.11 7.04 -11.46
C HIS A 171 1.48 6.80 -12.85
N GLN A 172 1.16 7.87 -13.58
CA GLN A 172 0.55 7.80 -14.90
C GLN A 172 1.55 7.58 -16.06
N ARG A 173 2.85 7.45 -15.78
CA ARG A 173 3.87 7.30 -16.84
C ARG A 173 3.92 5.91 -17.43
N TRP A 174 3.60 4.88 -16.66
CA TRP A 174 3.52 3.50 -17.14
C TRP A 174 2.55 2.68 -16.30
N ARG A 175 2.25 1.46 -16.75
CA ARG A 175 1.61 0.43 -15.89
C ARG A 175 2.69 -0.39 -15.23
N HIS A 176 2.48 -0.81 -13.98
CA HIS A 176 3.47 -1.60 -13.26
C HIS A 176 3.73 -2.96 -13.93
N ASP A 177 5.00 -3.27 -14.15
CA ASP A 177 5.51 -4.58 -14.56
C ASP A 177 6.67 -4.99 -13.65
N GLY A 178 6.48 -6.08 -12.88
CA GLY A 178 7.43 -6.56 -11.89
C GLY A 178 8.71 -7.18 -12.46
N SER A 179 8.77 -7.40 -13.78
CA SER A 179 9.84 -8.15 -14.44
C SER A 179 10.74 -7.34 -15.36
N ASN A 180 10.40 -6.07 -15.63
CA ASN A 180 11.12 -5.26 -16.61
C ASN A 180 12.03 -4.21 -15.94
N GLU A 181 13.25 -4.05 -16.44
CA GLU A 181 14.25 -3.10 -15.93
C GLU A 181 14.64 -2.09 -17.02
N PRO A 182 14.92 -0.83 -16.64
CA PRO A 182 15.45 0.16 -17.58
C PRO A 182 16.92 -0.13 -17.90
N ALA A 183 17.42 0.40 -19.02
CA ALA A 183 18.83 0.33 -19.36
C ALA A 183 19.69 1.14 -18.39
N LYS A 184 19.16 2.26 -17.88
CA LYS A 184 19.82 3.09 -16.86
C LYS A 184 18.86 3.41 -15.72
N LYS A 185 19.41 3.46 -14.51
CA LYS A 185 18.66 3.64 -13.26
C LYS A 185 18.62 5.12 -12.84
N ASP A 186 18.29 6.00 -13.78
CA ASP A 186 18.10 7.44 -13.58
C ASP A 186 16.75 7.89 -14.16
N ALA A 187 16.17 8.93 -13.55
CA ALA A 187 14.81 9.36 -13.86
C ALA A 187 14.60 9.76 -15.32
N ILE A 188 15.53 10.48 -15.95
CA ILE A 188 15.38 10.91 -17.35
C ILE A 188 15.38 9.70 -18.28
N SER A 189 16.35 8.79 -18.14
CA SER A 189 16.41 7.58 -18.98
C SER A 189 15.20 6.67 -18.79
N ILE A 190 14.72 6.50 -17.55
CA ILE A 190 13.50 5.72 -17.27
C ILE A 190 12.29 6.34 -17.96
N LEU A 191 12.13 7.65 -17.87
CA LEU A 191 11.01 8.36 -18.47
C LEU A 191 11.05 8.32 -20.01
N GLU A 192 12.24 8.46 -20.61
CA GLU A 192 12.43 8.31 -22.07
C GLU A 192 12.04 6.91 -22.53
N GLU A 193 12.48 5.88 -21.81
CA GLU A 193 12.11 4.51 -22.11
C GLU A 193 10.61 4.25 -21.92
N ALA A 194 9.99 4.80 -20.87
CA ALA A 194 8.55 4.68 -20.62
C ALA A 194 7.71 5.31 -21.75
N GLN A 195 8.16 6.44 -22.32
CA GLN A 195 7.50 7.09 -23.46
C GLN A 195 7.46 6.19 -24.71
N THR A 196 8.38 5.23 -24.84
CA THR A 196 8.37 4.22 -25.92
C THR A 196 7.41 3.04 -25.66
N GLY A 197 6.67 3.06 -24.55
CA GLY A 197 5.71 2.03 -24.15
C GLY A 197 6.27 0.99 -23.17
N LYS A 198 7.51 1.13 -22.71
CA LYS A 198 8.07 0.26 -21.67
C LYS A 198 7.35 0.47 -20.33
N GLN A 199 7.24 -0.61 -19.59
CA GLN A 199 6.62 -0.69 -18.27
C GLN A 199 7.68 -1.10 -17.24
N PHE A 200 7.57 -0.66 -16.00
CA PHE A 200 8.61 -0.88 -14.99
C PHE A 200 8.06 -1.20 -13.61
N ARG A 201 8.96 -1.56 -12.70
CA ARG A 201 8.69 -2.05 -11.35
C ARG A 201 8.52 -0.89 -10.38
N CYS A 202 8.21 -1.24 -9.13
CA CYS A 202 8.24 -0.33 -7.98
C CYS A 202 9.51 0.52 -7.88
N VAL A 203 10.68 -0.07 -8.19
CA VAL A 203 11.99 0.59 -8.09
C VAL A 203 12.02 1.86 -8.93
N GLU A 204 11.55 1.78 -10.17
CA GLU A 204 11.59 2.88 -11.11
C GLU A 204 10.59 3.99 -10.73
N TYR A 205 9.43 3.65 -10.15
CA TYR A 205 8.51 4.65 -9.59
C TYR A 205 9.18 5.43 -8.46
N GLY A 206 9.86 4.72 -7.55
CA GLY A 206 10.62 5.32 -6.45
C GLY A 206 11.72 6.26 -6.95
N ILE A 207 12.50 5.86 -7.95
CA ILE A 207 13.59 6.67 -8.53
C ILE A 207 13.03 7.94 -9.17
N VAL A 208 12.05 7.82 -10.07
CA VAL A 208 11.53 8.96 -10.83
C VAL A 208 10.82 9.94 -9.91
N ALA A 209 9.95 9.47 -9.01
CA ALA A 209 9.25 10.35 -8.07
C ALA A 209 10.21 11.08 -7.14
N THR A 210 11.27 10.41 -6.67
CA THR A 210 12.31 11.04 -5.83
C THR A 210 13.00 12.18 -6.57
N ALA A 211 13.44 11.94 -7.81
CA ALA A 211 14.10 12.96 -8.62
C ALA A 211 13.16 14.15 -8.95
N CYS A 212 11.88 13.88 -9.26
CA CYS A 212 10.89 14.92 -9.50
C CYS A 212 10.69 15.81 -8.27
N LEU A 213 10.65 15.26 -7.05
CA LEU A 213 10.51 16.04 -5.82
C LEU A 213 11.78 16.83 -5.50
N ASN A 214 12.96 16.20 -5.66
CA ASN A 214 14.25 16.87 -5.50
C ASN A 214 14.40 18.06 -6.47
N ALA A 215 13.82 18.00 -7.68
CA ALA A 215 13.80 19.12 -8.64
C ALA A 215 13.02 20.36 -8.14
N TYR A 216 12.21 20.21 -7.11
CA TYR A 216 11.50 21.30 -6.41
C TYR A 216 12.09 21.63 -5.04
N GLY A 217 13.29 21.13 -4.73
CA GLY A 217 13.95 21.37 -3.45
C GLY A 217 13.31 20.63 -2.26
N LEU A 218 12.38 19.71 -2.53
CA LEU A 218 11.85 18.80 -1.50
C LEU A 218 12.84 17.66 -1.32
N LYS A 219 13.64 17.73 -0.26
CA LYS A 219 14.69 16.74 0.02
C LYS A 219 14.05 15.35 0.14
N SER A 220 14.32 14.51 -0.85
CA SER A 220 13.68 13.22 -1.03
C SER A 220 14.70 12.10 -1.11
N ARG A 221 14.27 10.90 -0.73
CA ARG A 221 15.09 9.69 -0.74
C ARG A 221 14.27 8.48 -1.14
N VAL A 222 14.87 7.61 -1.95
CA VAL A 222 14.32 6.27 -2.20
C VAL A 222 14.38 5.47 -0.90
N LEU A 223 13.29 4.78 -0.58
CA LEU A 223 13.13 3.94 0.58
C LEU A 223 12.88 2.49 0.13
N GLY A 224 13.78 1.60 0.54
CA GLY A 224 13.61 0.16 0.41
C GLY A 224 12.83 -0.40 1.60
N LEU A 225 11.77 -1.15 1.31
CA LEU A 225 10.98 -1.89 2.29
C LEU A 225 11.24 -3.40 2.13
N LYS A 226 11.23 -4.14 3.23
CA LYS A 226 11.46 -5.59 3.23
C LYS A 226 10.59 -6.28 4.28
N THR A 227 10.14 -7.49 3.95
CA THR A 227 9.33 -8.32 4.84
C THR A 227 10.14 -8.89 6.00
N ARG A 228 9.46 -9.37 7.04
CA ARG A 228 10.10 -10.00 8.21
C ARG A 228 10.91 -11.25 7.83
N ASP A 229 10.42 -12.01 6.87
CA ASP A 229 10.95 -13.27 6.35
C ASP A 229 11.90 -13.11 5.15
N VAL A 230 12.44 -11.89 4.95
CA VAL A 230 13.25 -11.50 3.78
C VAL A 230 14.42 -12.44 3.43
N GLU A 231 14.99 -13.14 4.41
CA GLU A 231 16.09 -14.07 4.18
C GLU A 231 15.61 -15.41 3.57
N THR A 232 14.36 -15.81 3.82
CA THR A 232 13.80 -17.12 3.44
C THR A 232 12.81 -17.05 2.29
N THR A 233 12.21 -15.89 2.03
CA THR A 233 11.28 -15.68 0.90
C THR A 233 12.03 -15.72 -0.44
N GLU A 234 11.64 -16.58 -1.37
CA GLU A 234 12.36 -16.70 -2.66
C GLU A 234 12.17 -15.48 -3.58
N SER A 235 10.97 -14.87 -3.56
CA SER A 235 10.61 -13.75 -4.42
C SER A 235 9.57 -12.83 -3.76
N GLY A 236 9.59 -11.55 -4.12
CA GLY A 236 8.59 -10.57 -3.66
C GLY A 236 8.78 -10.13 -2.21
N ALA A 237 9.97 -10.28 -1.63
CA ALA A 237 10.27 -9.94 -0.24
C ALA A 237 10.62 -8.46 -0.02
N GLY A 238 10.61 -7.66 -1.08
CA GLY A 238 10.91 -6.24 -1.03
C GLY A 238 9.95 -5.42 -1.88
N HIS A 239 9.79 -4.17 -1.48
CA HIS A 239 9.08 -3.13 -2.23
C HIS A 239 9.90 -1.85 -2.16
N VAL A 240 9.87 -1.03 -3.21
CA VAL A 240 10.63 0.22 -3.26
C VAL A 240 9.68 1.37 -3.52
N LEU A 241 9.82 2.40 -2.70
CA LEU A 241 9.07 3.64 -2.79
C LEU A 241 9.95 4.79 -2.30
N LEU A 242 9.38 5.86 -1.76
CA LEU A 242 10.17 7.01 -1.33
C LEU A 242 9.64 7.67 -0.06
N GLU A 243 10.50 8.48 0.54
CA GLU A 243 10.12 9.48 1.54
C GLU A 243 10.62 10.86 1.12
N THR A 244 9.80 11.88 1.38
CA THR A 244 10.16 13.29 1.19
C THR A 244 10.07 14.05 2.50
N TRP A 245 11.01 14.95 2.75
CA TRP A 245 10.87 15.95 3.79
C TRP A 245 9.89 17.02 3.33
N LEU A 246 8.89 17.32 4.16
CA LEU A 246 7.93 18.40 3.97
C LEU A 246 8.35 19.58 4.86
N PRO A 247 8.97 20.65 4.29
CA PRO A 247 9.45 21.79 5.06
C PRO A 247 8.35 22.50 5.85
N ASP A 248 7.18 22.68 5.27
CA ASP A 248 5.99 23.28 5.91
C ASP A 248 5.52 22.50 7.15
N ARG A 249 5.73 21.17 7.19
CA ARG A 249 5.37 20.29 8.30
C ARG A 249 6.52 19.91 9.22
N GLN A 250 7.76 20.21 8.82
CA GLN A 250 8.99 19.74 9.48
C GLN A 250 8.98 18.22 9.74
N LYS A 251 8.63 17.42 8.72
CA LYS A 251 8.47 15.97 8.85
C LYS A 251 8.77 15.22 7.55
N TRP A 252 9.28 13.99 7.69
CA TRP A 252 9.33 12.99 6.62
C TRP A 252 7.96 12.38 6.33
N ALA A 253 7.57 12.31 5.05
CA ALA A 253 6.33 11.72 4.57
C ALA A 253 6.62 10.64 3.53
N MET A 254 5.98 9.48 3.67
CA MET A 254 6.04 8.36 2.75
C MET A 254 5.12 8.63 1.54
N LEU A 255 5.62 8.30 0.36
CA LEU A 255 4.88 8.32 -0.90
C LEU A 255 5.12 7.01 -1.63
N ASP A 256 4.12 6.48 -2.32
CA ASP A 256 4.24 5.29 -3.18
C ASP A 256 3.77 5.62 -4.59
N GLY A 257 4.72 5.73 -5.53
CA GLY A 257 4.43 6.08 -6.93
C GLY A 257 3.77 4.96 -7.71
N GLN A 258 3.95 3.69 -7.30
CA GLN A 258 3.27 2.57 -7.94
C GLN A 258 1.77 2.63 -7.65
N TRP A 259 1.40 2.99 -6.42
CA TRP A 259 0.01 3.02 -5.97
C TRP A 259 -0.63 4.41 -6.01
N ASP A 260 0.15 5.46 -6.24
CA ASP A 260 -0.26 6.87 -6.08
C ASP A 260 -0.86 7.13 -4.70
N VAL A 261 -0.06 6.86 -3.65
CA VAL A 261 -0.50 6.93 -2.25
C VAL A 261 0.41 7.79 -1.39
N MET A 262 -0.21 8.62 -0.55
CA MET A 262 0.37 9.18 0.67
C MET A 262 -0.47 8.77 1.90
N PRO A 263 0.09 8.04 2.87
CA PRO A 263 -0.60 7.76 4.12
C PRO A 263 -0.71 9.01 5.01
N VAL A 264 -1.88 9.24 5.58
CA VAL A 264 -2.17 10.40 6.42
C VAL A 264 -2.95 9.96 7.65
N LEU A 265 -2.60 10.48 8.83
CA LEU A 265 -3.38 10.30 10.04
C LEU A 265 -3.85 11.66 10.54
N ARG A 266 -5.17 11.87 10.60
CA ARG A 266 -5.80 13.10 11.12
C ARG A 266 -5.18 14.37 10.50
N GLY A 267 -5.06 14.38 9.17
CA GLY A 267 -4.48 15.50 8.40
C GLY A 267 -2.95 15.58 8.35
N THR A 268 -2.23 14.70 9.06
CA THR A 268 -0.76 14.68 9.10
C THR A 268 -0.19 13.57 8.22
N PRO A 269 0.62 13.88 7.18
CA PRO A 269 1.38 12.89 6.42
C PRO A 269 2.29 12.05 7.32
N LEU A 270 2.39 10.76 7.03
CA LEU A 270 3.14 9.81 7.84
C LEU A 270 4.41 9.33 7.11
N ASN A 271 5.49 9.12 7.85
CA ASN A 271 6.60 8.29 7.36
C ASN A 271 6.26 6.78 7.45
N ALA A 272 7.11 5.91 6.92
CA ALA A 272 6.84 4.47 6.88
C ALA A 272 6.63 3.82 8.27
N VAL A 273 7.39 4.23 9.29
CA VAL A 273 7.22 3.73 10.67
C VAL A 273 5.91 4.21 11.28
N GLU A 274 5.59 5.49 11.12
CA GLU A 274 4.33 6.05 11.60
C GLU A 274 3.12 5.42 10.91
N PHE A 275 3.23 5.13 9.62
CA PHE A 275 2.22 4.41 8.87
C PHE A 275 2.02 2.99 9.40
N GLN A 276 3.11 2.25 9.64
CA GLN A 276 3.08 0.94 10.26
C GLN A 276 2.33 0.97 11.62
N GLN A 277 2.66 1.94 12.47
CA GLN A 277 2.02 2.10 13.77
C GLN A 277 0.54 2.50 13.64
N ALA A 278 0.21 3.36 12.68
CA ALA A 278 -1.17 3.77 12.41
C ALA A 278 -2.01 2.61 11.90
N ILE A 279 -1.48 1.73 11.04
CA ILE A 279 -2.14 0.50 10.63
C ILE A 279 -2.48 -0.36 11.87
N ALA A 280 -1.54 -0.52 12.80
CA ALA A 280 -1.70 -1.35 13.98
C ALA A 280 -2.65 -0.78 15.05
N ARG A 281 -2.75 0.55 15.18
CA ARG A 281 -3.41 1.20 16.33
C ARG A 281 -4.53 2.17 15.98
N ASN A 282 -4.50 2.72 14.78
CA ASN A 282 -5.34 3.85 14.36
C ASN A 282 -5.96 3.62 12.99
N TYR A 283 -6.18 2.35 12.60
CA TYR A 283 -6.66 2.02 11.26
C TYR A 283 -7.94 2.79 10.89
N GLN A 284 -8.87 3.00 11.82
CA GLN A 284 -10.12 3.73 11.53
C GLN A 284 -9.88 5.19 11.11
N ASP A 285 -8.94 5.88 11.76
CA ASP A 285 -8.61 7.29 11.51
C ASP A 285 -7.57 7.48 10.39
N LEU A 286 -6.97 6.38 9.90
CA LEU A 286 -5.98 6.39 8.85
C LEU A 286 -6.63 6.72 7.49
N GLU A 287 -6.02 7.64 6.75
CA GLU A 287 -6.39 8.02 5.39
C GLU A 287 -5.30 7.57 4.42
N ILE A 288 -5.71 7.12 3.24
CA ILE A 288 -4.84 6.91 2.08
C ILE A 288 -5.20 8.01 1.09
N ARG A 289 -4.39 9.08 1.06
CA ARG A 289 -4.57 10.16 0.08
C ARG A 289 -4.01 9.72 -1.26
N SER A 290 -4.84 9.83 -2.30
CA SER A 290 -4.53 9.36 -3.64
C SER A 290 -5.32 10.18 -4.64
N LEU A 291 -4.68 10.61 -5.74
CA LEU A 291 -5.37 11.30 -6.83
C LEU A 291 -5.95 10.31 -7.85
N SER A 292 -5.51 9.04 -7.82
CA SER A 292 -6.08 7.93 -8.59
C SER A 292 -7.19 7.16 -7.86
N GLY A 293 -7.44 7.44 -6.58
CA GLY A 293 -8.49 6.80 -5.80
C GLY A 293 -8.12 5.42 -5.25
N ALA A 294 -6.85 5.22 -4.85
CA ALA A 294 -6.37 3.97 -4.27
C ALA A 294 -7.23 3.50 -3.06
N SER A 295 -7.55 2.21 -3.05
CA SER A 295 -8.31 1.57 -1.97
C SER A 295 -7.48 1.50 -0.68
N LYS A 296 -8.04 1.98 0.44
CA LYS A 296 -7.38 1.93 1.75
C LYS A 296 -7.18 0.50 2.21
N MET A 297 -8.22 -0.33 2.15
CA MET A 297 -8.14 -1.73 2.54
C MET A 297 -7.16 -2.50 1.66
N GLY A 298 -7.26 -2.35 0.35
CA GLY A 298 -6.40 -3.02 -0.63
C GLY A 298 -4.94 -2.63 -0.46
N TYR A 299 -4.64 -1.33 -0.36
CA TYR A 299 -3.28 -0.87 -0.18
C TYR A 299 -2.70 -1.29 1.17
N VAL A 300 -3.42 -1.09 2.29
CA VAL A 300 -2.94 -1.49 3.62
C VAL A 300 -2.70 -3.00 3.71
N GLY A 301 -3.63 -3.81 3.18
CA GLY A 301 -3.47 -5.27 3.15
C GLY A 301 -2.24 -5.70 2.36
N TRP A 302 -1.93 -4.99 1.27
CA TRP A 302 -0.78 -5.28 0.42
C TRP A 302 0.55 -4.79 0.98
N ILE A 303 0.62 -3.57 1.51
CA ILE A 303 1.87 -2.92 1.95
C ILE A 303 2.33 -3.37 3.35
N ALA A 304 1.40 -3.77 4.23
CA ALA A 304 1.71 -4.03 5.64
C ALA A 304 2.84 -5.05 5.86
N PRO A 305 2.96 -6.17 5.11
CA PRO A 305 4.08 -7.11 5.28
C PRO A 305 5.45 -6.49 5.02
N TYR A 306 5.55 -5.49 4.13
CA TYR A 306 6.80 -4.84 3.74
C TYR A 306 7.29 -3.81 4.76
N LEU A 307 6.41 -3.28 5.61
CA LEU A 307 6.74 -2.24 6.59
C LEU A 307 7.47 -2.82 7.83
N TYR A 308 8.50 -3.64 7.60
CA TYR A 308 9.25 -4.31 8.67
C TYR A 308 10.71 -3.85 8.75
N TYR A 309 11.53 -4.14 7.73
CA TYR A 309 12.86 -3.52 7.59
C TYR A 309 12.80 -2.41 6.55
N MET A 310 13.54 -1.34 6.81
CA MET A 310 13.49 -0.12 6.01
C MET A 310 14.93 0.34 5.75
N ASP A 311 15.33 0.58 4.51
CA ASP A 311 16.67 1.11 4.22
C ASP A 311 16.67 2.30 3.26
N VAL A 312 17.61 3.21 3.52
CA VAL A 312 17.83 4.43 2.74
C VAL A 312 19.32 4.59 2.46
N LYS A 313 19.66 5.21 1.33
CA LYS A 313 21.05 5.51 0.99
C LYS A 313 21.59 6.66 1.84
N PHE A 314 22.89 6.66 2.12
CA PHE A 314 23.56 7.81 2.73
C PHE A 314 23.66 8.98 1.76
N ASP A 315 23.80 8.72 0.45
CA ASP A 315 23.86 9.76 -0.57
C ASP A 315 22.59 9.73 -1.43
N ASN A 316 21.74 10.74 -1.22
CA ASN A 316 20.45 10.92 -1.90
C ASN A 316 20.48 12.05 -2.92
N ARG A 317 21.68 12.42 -3.41
CA ARG A 317 21.82 13.38 -4.50
C ARG A 317 21.37 12.80 -5.84
N GLU A 318 21.10 13.62 -6.83
CA GLU A 318 20.59 13.26 -8.14
C GLU A 318 21.61 13.65 -9.22
N GLY A 319 21.73 12.82 -10.25
CA GLY A 319 22.66 13.07 -11.36
C GLY A 319 23.48 11.85 -11.75
N LEU A 320 24.08 11.97 -12.93
CA LEU A 320 24.88 10.91 -13.56
C LEU A 320 26.34 11.01 -13.13
N GLY A 321 27.02 9.86 -13.02
CA GLY A 321 28.46 9.80 -12.77
C GLY A 321 28.91 10.30 -11.38
N LEU A 322 27.97 10.54 -10.46
CA LEU A 322 28.30 11.01 -9.12
C LEU A 322 29.05 9.94 -8.32
N GLU A 323 30.20 10.31 -7.76
CA GLU A 323 30.82 9.53 -6.69
C GLU A 323 29.93 9.63 -5.44
N ARG A 324 29.36 8.48 -5.06
CA ARG A 324 28.39 8.38 -3.97
C ARG A 324 29.11 8.29 -2.63
N ALA A 325 28.73 9.19 -1.72
CA ALA A 325 29.24 9.18 -0.35
C ALA A 325 28.85 7.89 0.38
N ARG A 326 29.73 7.49 1.29
CA ARG A 326 29.63 6.26 2.09
C ARG A 326 29.88 6.58 3.56
N VAL A 327 29.40 5.70 4.43
CA VAL A 327 29.82 5.67 5.83
C VAL A 327 30.62 4.39 6.03
N GLY A 328 31.93 4.53 6.20
CA GLY A 328 32.85 3.39 6.07
C GLY A 328 32.78 2.80 4.66
N ASP A 329 32.55 1.49 4.55
CA ASP A 329 32.38 0.77 3.29
C ASP A 329 30.90 0.69 2.83
N LYS A 330 29.95 1.18 3.65
CA LYS A 330 28.50 1.02 3.42
C LYS A 330 27.88 2.21 2.70
N VAL A 331 26.86 1.92 1.90
CA VAL A 331 26.11 2.92 1.10
C VAL A 331 24.73 3.20 1.66
N SER A 332 24.21 2.33 2.53
CA SER A 332 22.87 2.44 3.08
C SER A 332 22.84 2.27 4.59
N LEU A 333 21.80 2.83 5.20
CA LEU A 333 21.40 2.57 6.57
C LEU A 333 20.09 1.79 6.56
N MET A 334 20.04 0.66 7.26
CA MET A 334 18.84 -0.13 7.46
C MET A 334 18.32 0.04 8.89
N LEU A 335 17.08 0.50 9.02
CA LEU A 335 16.32 0.49 10.25
C LEU A 335 15.75 -0.92 10.49
N VAL A 336 16.00 -1.42 11.69
CA VAL A 336 15.62 -2.74 12.17
C VAL A 336 14.74 -2.60 13.41
N PRO A 337 13.62 -3.32 13.51
CA PRO A 337 12.81 -3.32 14.73
C PRO A 337 13.57 -3.84 15.95
N ALA A 338 13.24 -3.32 17.13
CA ALA A 338 13.80 -3.79 18.40
C ALA A 338 13.51 -5.29 18.60
N GLY A 339 14.56 -6.05 18.94
CA GLY A 339 14.49 -7.50 19.09
C GLY A 339 14.50 -8.30 17.78
N ALA A 340 14.45 -7.64 16.61
CA ALA A 340 14.61 -8.32 15.33
C ALA A 340 16.08 -8.60 15.02
N LYS A 341 16.31 -9.70 14.30
CA LYS A 341 17.60 -10.04 13.68
C LYS A 341 17.90 -9.01 12.59
N GLU A 342 19.18 -8.64 12.46
CA GLU A 342 19.66 -7.87 11.31
C GLU A 342 19.74 -8.82 10.11
N PRO A 343 18.97 -8.59 9.03
CA PRO A 343 18.95 -9.50 7.89
C PRO A 343 20.26 -9.41 7.12
N THR A 344 20.91 -10.53 6.84
CA THR A 344 22.19 -10.56 6.12
C THR A 344 22.05 -11.04 4.68
N ILE A 345 20.88 -11.56 4.32
CA ILE A 345 20.56 -12.09 2.99
C ILE A 345 19.21 -11.54 2.52
N PHE A 346 19.12 -11.15 1.26
CA PHE A 346 17.90 -10.77 0.58
C PHE A 346 17.49 -11.87 -0.39
N GLN A 347 16.29 -12.41 -0.15
CA GLN A 347 15.66 -13.46 -0.94
C GLN A 347 16.55 -14.68 -1.17
N VAL A 348 16.95 -15.34 -0.08
CA VAL A 348 17.74 -16.59 -0.04
C VAL A 348 19.18 -16.49 -0.56
N LYS A 349 19.47 -15.61 -1.53
CA LYS A 349 20.72 -15.65 -2.29
C LYS A 349 21.54 -14.36 -2.34
N ASN A 350 20.94 -13.19 -2.12
CA ASN A 350 21.64 -11.91 -2.35
C ASN A 350 22.20 -11.35 -1.03
N PRO A 351 23.51 -11.30 -0.79
CA PRO A 351 24.05 -10.78 0.48
C PRO A 351 23.72 -9.30 0.70
N ILE A 352 23.35 -8.94 1.94
CA ILE A 352 23.15 -7.55 2.38
C ILE A 352 24.44 -7.06 3.05
N ASN A 353 25.50 -6.90 2.25
CA ASN A 353 26.80 -6.41 2.71
C ASN A 353 26.96 -4.88 2.58
N TYR A 354 25.93 -4.19 2.10
CA TYR A 354 25.95 -2.77 1.73
C TYR A 354 25.31 -1.85 2.79
N CYS A 355 24.72 -2.43 3.85
CA CYS A 355 24.04 -1.70 4.92
C CYS A 355 24.87 -1.61 6.21
N LEU A 356 24.76 -0.47 6.90
CA LEU A 356 24.83 -0.41 8.35
C LEU A 356 23.43 -0.63 8.93
N TYR A 357 23.34 -1.15 10.15
CA TYR A 357 22.07 -1.36 10.84
C TYR A 357 21.89 -0.35 11.98
N THR A 358 20.66 0.11 12.16
CA THR A 358 20.25 0.91 13.31
C THR A 358 18.89 0.48 13.82
N ARG A 359 18.65 0.71 15.11
CA ARG A 359 17.32 0.59 15.73
C ARG A 359 16.78 1.96 16.15
N SER A 360 17.53 3.04 15.89
CA SER A 360 17.22 4.40 16.32
C SER A 360 16.42 5.15 15.26
N LEU A 361 15.19 5.53 15.60
CA LEU A 361 14.38 6.40 14.73
C LEU A 361 15.03 7.78 14.55
N ALA A 362 15.68 8.31 15.59
CA ALA A 362 16.34 9.61 15.50
C ALA A 362 17.52 9.60 14.50
N ALA A 363 18.23 8.48 14.39
CA ALA A 363 19.30 8.31 13.41
C ALA A 363 18.76 8.13 11.98
N PHE A 364 17.68 7.37 11.82
CA PHE A 364 17.10 7.07 10.49
C PHE A 364 16.27 8.22 9.91
N TYR A 365 15.55 8.95 10.77
CA TYR A 365 14.68 10.08 10.44
C TYR A 365 15.29 11.43 10.84
N ALA A 366 16.62 11.53 10.84
CA ALA A 366 17.29 12.81 11.03
C ALA A 366 16.73 13.84 10.04
N LYS A 367 16.55 15.08 10.52
CA LYS A 367 16.16 16.19 9.66
C LYS A 367 17.24 16.35 8.58
N PRO A 368 16.88 16.45 7.30
CA PRO A 368 17.87 16.59 6.26
C PRO A 368 18.45 18.02 6.29
N GLU A 369 19.78 18.10 6.32
CA GLU A 369 20.55 19.36 6.25
C GLU A 369 20.69 19.84 4.81
#